data_AF-A0A945G5J0-F1
#
_entry.id   AF-A0A945G5J0-F1
#
_cell.length_a   1.000
_cell.length_b   1.000
_cell.length_c   1.000
_cell.angle_alpha   90.00
_cell.angle_beta   90.00
_cell.angle_gamma   90.00
#
_symmetry.space_group_name_H-M   'P 1'
#
loop_
_entity.id
_entity.type
_entity.pdbx_description
1 polymer ?
#
loop_
_entity_poly.entity_id
_entity_poly.type
_entity_poly.pdbx_seq_one_letter_code
_entity_poly.pdbx_strand_id
1 'polypeptide(L)'
;VKDKGAWSGICVQGKGTSNGQPLSSPKLIRFHELTEDEYFCTEAGAKAGVTFENTSDTEPLVLLRYYGPEVNPDAPGIGDYRKRKFD
;
A
#
# COMPACT_ATOMS: atom_id res chain seq x y z
N VAL A 1 -4.61 -7.37 6.82
CA VAL A 1 -5.62 -6.55 6.13
C VAL A 1 -6.25 -7.38 5.02
N LYS A 2 -7.58 -7.42 4.90
CA LYS A 2 -8.27 -8.06 3.77
C LYS A 2 -8.86 -6.97 2.90
N ASP A 3 -8.70 -7.10 1.59
CA ASP A 3 -9.19 -6.14 0.61
C ASP A 3 -10.16 -6.81 -0.37
N LYS A 4 -11.05 -6.02 -0.97
CA LYS A 4 -12.13 -6.52 -1.85
C LYS A 4 -11.63 -6.94 -3.24
N GLY A 5 -10.45 -6.48 -3.64
CA GLY A 5 -9.90 -6.68 -4.98
C GLY A 5 -8.38 -6.49 -5.03
N ALA A 6 -7.80 -6.77 -6.19
CA ALA A 6 -6.37 -6.58 -6.45
C ALA A 6 -5.94 -5.12 -6.20
N TRP A 7 -4.67 -4.95 -5.82
CA TRP A 7 -4.09 -3.64 -5.59
C TRP A 7 -2.59 -3.62 -5.91
N SER A 8 -2.09 -2.43 -6.23
CA SER A 8 -0.66 -2.13 -6.30
C SER A 8 -0.27 -1.28 -5.09
N GLY A 9 0.93 -1.47 -4.54
CA GLY A 9 1.41 -0.76 -3.35
C GLY A 9 2.82 -0.23 -3.53
N ILE A 10 3.08 0.97 -3.00
CA ILE A 10 4.41 1.60 -2.96
C ILE A 10 4.75 1.98 -1.52
N CYS A 11 5.88 1.47 -1.00
CA CYS A 11 6.38 1.81 0.32
C CYS A 11 6.97 3.23 0.31
N VAL A 12 6.29 4.17 0.94
CA VAL A 12 6.67 5.59 0.91
C VAL A 12 7.41 6.03 2.16
N GLN A 13 7.43 5.22 3.22
CA GLN A 13 8.21 5.46 4.42
C GLN A 13 8.46 4.17 5.21
N GLY A 14 9.65 4.06 5.81
CA GLY A 14 9.99 3.00 6.75
C GLY A 14 10.39 1.68 6.10
N LYS A 15 10.45 0.64 6.93
CA LYS A 15 10.82 -0.74 6.54
C LYS A 15 9.99 -1.76 7.31
N GLY A 16 9.82 -2.93 6.73
CA GLY A 16 8.93 -3.93 7.26
C GLY A 16 8.89 -5.19 6.41
N THR A 17 7.80 -5.94 6.56
CA THR A 17 7.48 -7.07 5.69
C THR A 17 6.02 -7.03 5.23
N SER A 18 5.74 -7.68 4.11
CA SER A 18 4.42 -7.96 3.54
C SER A 18 4.31 -9.47 3.33
N ASN A 19 3.52 -10.17 4.15
CA ASN A 19 3.48 -11.64 4.18
C ASN A 19 4.89 -12.28 4.26
N GLY A 20 5.79 -11.68 5.05
CA GLY A 20 7.17 -12.12 5.18
C GLY A 20 8.11 -11.73 4.02
N GLN A 21 7.60 -11.12 2.94
CA GLN A 21 8.44 -10.53 1.90
C GLN A 21 8.98 -9.17 2.37
N PRO A 22 10.26 -8.84 2.13
CA PRO A 22 10.85 -7.57 2.55
C PRO A 22 10.13 -6.36 1.95
N LEU A 23 9.85 -5.33 2.75
CA LEU A 23 9.20 -4.10 2.28
C LEU A 23 10.00 -2.91 2.80
N SER A 24 10.54 -2.07 1.92
CA SER A 24 11.42 -0.97 2.34
C SER A 24 11.34 0.21 1.40
N SER A 25 11.15 1.41 1.96
CA SER A 25 11.22 2.66 1.19
C SER A 25 12.70 3.05 0.97
N PRO A 26 13.20 3.06 -0.27
CA PRO A 26 14.61 3.27 -0.54
C PRO A 26 15.02 4.73 -0.28
N LYS A 27 16.14 4.92 0.42
CA LYS A 27 16.76 6.24 0.65
C LYS A 27 17.61 6.72 -0.53
N LEU A 28 18.09 5.78 -1.34
CA LEU A 28 18.87 6.00 -2.56
C LEU A 28 18.65 4.79 -3.47
N ILE A 29 18.54 5.02 -4.77
CA ILE A 29 18.44 3.97 -5.79
C ILE A 29 19.45 4.30 -6.90
N ARG A 30 20.26 3.34 -7.33
CA ARG A 30 21.15 3.47 -8.49
C ARG A 30 20.55 2.82 -9.73
N PHE A 31 21.12 3.13 -10.89
CA PHE A 31 20.71 2.49 -12.13
C PHE A 31 20.94 0.97 -12.07
N HIS A 32 19.91 0.19 -12.43
CA HIS A 32 19.82 -1.28 -12.30
C HIS A 32 19.73 -1.86 -10.88
N GLU A 33 19.61 -1.03 -9.85
CA GLU A 33 19.37 -1.53 -8.50
C GLU A 33 17.91 -1.97 -8.36
N LEU A 34 17.71 -3.19 -7.84
CA LEU A 34 16.37 -3.67 -7.50
C LEU A 34 15.95 -3.10 -6.16
N THR A 35 14.68 -2.77 -6.05
CA THR A 35 14.09 -2.20 -4.83
C THR A 35 13.00 -3.12 -4.28
N GLU A 36 12.68 -2.92 -3.00
CA GLU A 36 11.69 -3.67 -2.24
C GLU A 36 10.51 -2.78 -1.83
N ASP A 37 10.25 -1.70 -2.57
CA ASP A 37 9.19 -0.73 -2.29
C ASP A 37 7.89 -1.00 -3.06
N GLU A 38 7.95 -1.68 -4.20
CA GLU A 38 6.78 -1.87 -5.07
C GLU A 38 6.26 -3.30 -5.05
N TYR A 39 4.94 -3.44 -4.88
CA TYR A 39 4.26 -4.73 -4.82
C TYR A 39 2.95 -4.72 -5.61
N PHE A 40 2.64 -5.85 -6.25
CA PHE A 40 1.31 -6.16 -6.76
C PHE A 40 0.68 -7.29 -5.94
N CYS A 41 -0.51 -7.04 -5.39
CA CYS A 41 -1.32 -8.04 -4.71
C CYS A 41 -2.45 -8.50 -5.63
N THR A 42 -2.45 -9.78 -5.99
CA THR A 42 -3.52 -10.38 -6.79
C THR A 42 -4.85 -10.34 -6.03
N GLU A 43 -5.98 -10.42 -6.73
CA GLU A 43 -7.30 -10.42 -6.10
C GLU A 43 -7.44 -11.57 -5.08
N ALA A 44 -6.96 -12.77 -5.40
CA ALA A 44 -6.99 -13.90 -4.49
C ALA A 44 -6.16 -13.65 -3.22
N GLY A 45 -4.96 -13.08 -3.37
CA GLY A 45 -4.09 -12.71 -2.24
C GLY A 45 -4.72 -11.61 -1.38
N ALA A 46 -5.29 -10.59 -2.01
CA ALA A 46 -5.98 -9.48 -1.35
C ALA A 46 -7.18 -9.95 -0.51
N LYS A 47 -7.99 -10.89 -1.06
CA LYS A 47 -9.13 -11.49 -0.37
C LYS A 47 -8.72 -12.42 0.78
N ALA A 48 -7.64 -13.19 0.60
CA ALA A 48 -7.05 -14.00 1.67
C ALA A 48 -6.52 -13.11 2.81
N GLY A 49 -5.93 -11.98 2.44
CA GLY A 49 -5.41 -10.95 3.31
C GLY A 49 -3.89 -10.88 3.31
N VAL A 50 -3.38 -9.69 3.56
CA VAL A 50 -1.95 -9.37 3.68
C VAL A 50 -1.63 -8.91 5.09
N THR A 51 -0.63 -9.53 5.71
CA THR A 51 -0.06 -9.12 6.99
C THR A 51 1.12 -8.19 6.72
N PHE A 52 1.08 -7.01 7.33
CA PHE A 52 2.18 -6.05 7.32
C PHE A 52 2.79 -6.00 8.70
N GLU A 53 4.11 -6.05 8.76
CA GLU A 53 4.88 -5.93 9.99
C GLU A 53 5.85 -4.76 9.86
N ASN A 54 5.77 -3.78 10.76
CA ASN A 54 6.79 -2.74 10.85
C ASN A 54 7.98 -3.30 11.63
N THR A 55 9.16 -3.32 11.00
CA THR A 55 10.41 -3.82 11.59
C THR A 55 11.37 -2.69 11.95
N SER A 56 10.92 -1.44 11.87
CA SER A 56 11.68 -0.26 12.26
C SER A 56 11.41 0.10 13.73
N ASP A 57 12.47 0.36 14.49
CA ASP A 57 12.38 0.85 15.87
C ASP A 57 12.06 2.36 15.95
N THR A 58 12.20 3.08 14.83
CA THR A 58 12.25 4.55 14.84
C THR A 58 11.37 5.23 13.80
N GLU A 59 10.79 4.48 12.84
CA GLU A 59 10.00 5.04 11.75
C GLU A 59 8.70 4.26 11.56
N PRO A 60 7.58 4.91 11.21
CA PRO A 60 6.38 4.21 10.78
C PRO A 60 6.60 3.54 9.42
N LEU A 61 5.94 2.40 9.22
CA LEU A 61 5.79 1.78 7.91
C LEU A 61 4.56 2.38 7.20
N VAL A 62 4.78 3.10 6.10
CA VAL A 62 3.71 3.77 5.33
C VAL A 62 3.67 3.24 3.91
N LEU A 63 2.51 2.75 3.51
CA LEU A 63 2.26 2.14 2.20
C LEU A 63 1.14 2.88 1.48
N LEU A 64 1.42 3.38 0.27
CA LEU A 64 0.40 3.94 -0.63
C LEU A 64 -0.17 2.81 -1.48
N ARG A 65 -1.46 2.48 -1.29
CA ARG A 65 -2.14 1.41 -2.03
C ARG A 65 -3.13 1.97 -3.06
N TYR A 66 -3.00 1.50 -4.30
CA TYR A 66 -3.87 1.80 -5.42
C TYR A 66 -4.77 0.61 -5.70
N TYR A 67 -6.08 0.85 -5.72
CA TYR A 67 -7.09 -0.16 -5.99
C TYR A 67 -7.65 0.02 -7.39
N GLY A 68 -8.00 -1.09 -8.03
CA GLY A 68 -8.73 -1.07 -9.30
C GLY A 68 -10.07 -0.33 -9.20
N PRO A 69 -10.62 0.12 -10.34
CA PRO A 69 -11.96 0.70 -10.38
C PRO A 69 -12.99 -0.29 -9.81
N GLU A 70 -14.05 0.23 -9.20
CA GLU A 70 -15.19 -0.54 -8.67
C GLU A 70 -14.87 -1.53 -7.53
N VAL A 71 -13.60 -1.69 -7.13
CA VAL A 71 -13.18 -2.57 -6.03
C VAL A 71 -13.79 -2.16 -4.68
N ASN A 72 -13.94 -0.85 -4.47
CA ASN A 72 -14.46 -0.28 -3.23
C ASN A 72 -15.75 0.49 -3.50
N PRO A 73 -16.93 -0.15 -3.37
CA PRO A 73 -18.23 0.51 -3.58
C PRO A 73 -18.48 1.70 -2.65
N ASP A 74 -17.85 1.68 -1.47
CA ASP A 74 -17.97 2.71 -0.44
C ASP A 74 -16.95 3.85 -0.63
N ALA A 75 -16.10 3.77 -1.65
CA ALA A 75 -15.15 4.84 -1.94
C ALA A 75 -15.89 6.12 -2.33
N PRO A 76 -15.42 7.30 -1.88
CA PRO A 76 -16.01 8.56 -2.30
C PRO A 76 -15.99 8.70 -3.83
N GLY A 77 -17.08 9.21 -4.38
CA GLY A 77 -17.13 9.58 -5.79
C GLY A 77 -16.15 10.72 -6.08
N ILE A 78 -15.71 10.80 -7.33
CA ILE A 78 -14.88 11.92 -7.80
C ILE A 78 -15.65 13.23 -7.55
N GLY A 79 -15.04 14.13 -6.79
CA GLY A 79 -15.63 15.43 -6.46
C GLY A 79 -16.35 15.49 -5.11
N ASP A 80 -16.53 14.37 -4.39
CA ASP A 80 -17.19 14.37 -3.07
C ASP A 80 -16.46 15.22 -2.02
N TYR A 81 -15.15 15.46 -2.18
CA TYR A 81 -14.38 16.38 -1.33
C TYR A 81 -14.97 17.80 -1.30
N ARG A 82 -15.66 18.24 -2.36
CA ARG A 82 -16.29 19.57 -2.44
C ARG A 82 -17.53 19.71 -1.55
N LYS A 83 -18.13 18.58 -1.14
CA LYS A 83 -19.31 18.55 -0.27
C LYS A 83 -18.94 18.63 1.21
N ARG A 84 -17.67 18.36 1.56
CA ARG A 84 -17.20 18.44 2.94
C ARG A 84 -17.09 19.92 3.33
N LYS A 85 -17.89 20.34 4.31
CA LYS A 85 -17.63 21.56 5.06
C LYS A 85 -16.61 21.21 6.13
N PHE A 86 -15.46 21.87 6.11
CA PHE A 86 -14.53 21.80 7.24
C PHE A 86 -15.11 22.72 8.31
N ASP A 87 -15.54 22.13 9.42
CA ASP A 87 -15.85 22.86 10.66
C ASP A 87 -14.55 23.15 11.43
#